data_AF-A0A2W5EXQ1-F1
#
_entry.id   AF-A0A2W5EXQ1-F1
#
_cell.length_a   1.000
_cell.length_b   1.000
_cell.length_c   1.000
_cell.angle_alpha   90.00
_cell.angle_beta   90.00
_cell.angle_gamma   90.00
#
_symmetry.space_group_name_H-M   'P 1'
#
loop_
_entity.id
_entity.type
_entity.pdbx_description
1 polymer ?
#
loop_
_entity_poly.entity_id
_entity_poly.type
_entity_poly.pdbx_seq_one_letter_code
_entity_poly.pdbx_strand_id
1 'polypeptide(L)'
;MADNPRPVTLDGRLPADAEAVEFVEAQADGSQRYAEALAEIDGTLQREGILGVRFEHVGSTAVPGLGGRPSIDILLVPPHTLDSADLIGLLLELGYRQQGDELVRQGQRLRILDPQQAGQVLRVRDWLRQHPEDVATFNALKRKLVDSPVADAQAYERGKQALFATLLALADAEESAAHSPR
;
A
#
# COMPACT_ATOMS: atom_id res chain seq x y z
N MET A 1 -25.79 13.17 -5.62
CA MET A 1 -25.79 12.54 -6.95
C MET A 1 -25.24 13.54 -7.94
N ALA A 2 -23.96 13.43 -8.26
CA ALA A 2 -23.36 14.08 -9.42
C ALA A 2 -22.48 13.00 -10.05
N ASP A 3 -23.09 12.27 -10.98
CA ASP A 3 -22.42 11.36 -11.87
C ASP A 3 -21.61 12.23 -12.83
N ASN A 4 -20.29 12.24 -12.66
CA ASN A 4 -19.39 12.94 -13.57
C ASN A 4 -18.90 11.90 -14.58
N PRO A 5 -19.42 11.86 -15.82
CA PRO A 5 -18.98 10.89 -16.79
C PRO A 5 -17.52 11.17 -17.13
N ARG A 6 -16.63 10.23 -16.78
CA ARG A 6 -15.21 10.30 -17.16
C ARG A 6 -15.05 9.96 -18.63
N PRO A 7 -14.06 10.56 -19.31
CA PRO A 7 -13.91 10.44 -20.75
C PRO A 7 -13.47 9.02 -21.10
N VAL A 8 -14.37 8.27 -21.74
CA VAL A 8 -14.00 7.08 -22.50
C VAL A 8 -13.52 7.60 -23.85
N THR A 9 -12.23 7.43 -24.16
CA THR A 9 -11.78 7.60 -25.55
C THR A 9 -12.52 6.59 -26.42
N LEU A 10 -13.04 7.05 -27.56
CA LEU A 10 -13.87 6.27 -28.49
C LEU A 10 -13.19 4.99 -29.04
N ASP A 11 -11.90 4.80 -28.76
CA ASP A 11 -11.08 3.70 -29.29
C ASP A 11 -10.63 2.67 -28.23
N GLY A 12 -11.11 2.74 -26.98
CA GLY A 12 -10.74 1.77 -25.94
C GLY A 12 -9.25 1.77 -25.54
N ARG A 13 -8.50 2.79 -25.96
CA ARG A 13 -7.11 2.99 -25.54
C ARG A 13 -7.05 3.84 -24.28
N LEU A 14 -6.38 3.30 -23.27
CA LEU A 14 -5.99 4.02 -22.04
C LEU A 14 -5.34 5.37 -22.39
N PRO A 15 -5.52 6.41 -21.54
CA PRO A 15 -4.84 7.68 -21.73
C PRO A 15 -3.31 7.49 -21.68
N ALA A 16 -2.59 8.30 -22.45
CA ALA A 16 -1.16 8.11 -22.74
C ALA A 16 -0.23 8.26 -21.52
N ASP A 17 -0.77 8.60 -20.36
CA ASP A 17 -0.11 8.77 -19.07
C ASP A 17 -0.34 7.60 -18.09
N ALA A 18 -1.05 6.55 -18.51
CA ALA A 18 -1.26 5.35 -17.71
C ALA A 18 0.07 4.57 -17.55
N GLU A 19 0.70 4.71 -16.37
CA GLU A 19 1.89 3.94 -16.00
C GLU A 19 1.54 2.45 -15.97
N ALA A 20 2.16 1.69 -16.88
CA ALA A 20 1.99 0.24 -16.95
C ALA A 20 2.48 -0.41 -15.64
N VAL A 21 1.67 -1.31 -15.09
CA VAL A 21 2.04 -2.04 -13.88
C VAL A 21 2.79 -3.30 -14.30
N GLU A 22 4.08 -3.37 -14.01
CA GLU A 22 4.83 -4.62 -14.15
C GLU A 22 4.68 -5.47 -12.89
N PHE A 23 4.46 -6.77 -13.06
CA PHE A 23 4.53 -7.74 -11.98
C PHE A 23 5.96 -8.24 -11.84
N VAL A 24 6.57 -8.01 -10.68
CA VAL A 24 7.83 -8.65 -10.31
C VAL A 24 7.57 -9.74 -9.27
N GLU A 25 8.38 -10.78 -9.32
CA GLU A 25 8.42 -11.82 -8.28
C GLU A 25 8.86 -11.22 -6.94
N ALA A 26 8.64 -11.99 -5.86
CA ALA A 26 8.96 -11.57 -4.51
C ALA A 26 10.43 -11.12 -4.37
N GLN A 27 10.62 -9.97 -3.75
CA GLN A 27 11.94 -9.34 -3.60
C GLN A 27 12.46 -9.56 -2.18
N ALA A 28 13.67 -10.10 -2.05
CA ALA A 28 14.27 -10.43 -0.75
C ALA A 28 14.81 -9.20 0.01
N ASP A 29 15.04 -8.09 -0.68
CA ASP A 29 15.62 -6.86 -0.14
C ASP A 29 14.58 -5.88 0.44
N GLY A 30 13.29 -6.22 0.39
CA GLY A 30 12.19 -5.36 0.82
C GLY A 30 12.35 -4.82 2.24
N SER A 31 12.72 -5.69 3.20
CA SER A 31 12.92 -5.28 4.60
C SER A 31 14.13 -4.37 4.80
N GLN A 32 15.20 -4.56 4.01
CA GLN A 32 16.37 -3.67 4.04
C GLN A 32 16.01 -2.29 3.52
N ARG A 33 15.38 -2.22 2.34
CA ARG A 33 14.92 -0.97 1.72
C ARG A 33 13.95 -0.21 2.63
N TYR A 34 13.06 -0.93 3.32
CA TYR A 34 12.18 -0.36 4.33
C TYR A 34 12.96 0.27 5.49
N ALA A 35 13.94 -0.43 6.06
CA ALA A 35 14.73 0.06 7.17
C ALA A 35 15.54 1.32 6.80
N GLU A 36 16.11 1.36 5.59
CA GLU A 36 16.84 2.53 5.07
C GLU A 36 15.91 3.74 4.90
N ALA A 37 14.74 3.55 4.28
CA ALA A 37 13.75 4.61 4.11
C ALA A 37 13.20 5.11 5.46
N LEU A 38 12.93 4.19 6.39
CA LEU A 38 12.49 4.53 7.74
C LEU A 38 13.52 5.40 8.46
N ALA A 39 14.80 5.03 8.42
CA ALA A 39 15.86 5.80 9.07
C ALA A 39 15.98 7.23 8.50
N GLU A 40 15.84 7.41 7.19
CA GLU A 40 15.85 8.72 6.53
C GLU A 40 14.66 9.59 6.97
N ILE A 41 13.44 9.01 6.91
CA ILE A 41 12.20 9.73 7.21
C ILE A 41 12.13 10.06 8.69
N ASP A 42 12.27 9.07 9.57
CA ASP A 42 12.20 9.24 11.03
C ASP A 42 13.26 10.21 11.53
N GLY A 43 14.50 10.08 11.04
CA GLY A 43 15.58 11.01 11.36
C GLY A 43 15.30 12.46 10.91
N THR A 44 14.50 12.65 9.87
CA THR A 44 14.06 13.99 9.44
C THR A 44 12.95 14.52 10.33
N LEU A 45 11.91 13.73 10.58
CA LEU A 45 10.80 14.15 11.44
C LEU A 45 11.28 14.54 12.83
N GLN A 46 12.21 13.77 13.41
CA GLN A 46 12.80 14.09 14.71
C GLN A 46 13.56 15.41 14.73
N ARG A 47 14.31 15.74 13.66
CA ARG A 47 15.02 17.03 13.55
C ARG A 47 14.07 18.22 13.48
N GLU A 48 12.92 18.04 12.83
CA GLU A 48 11.86 19.05 12.73
C GLU A 48 10.91 19.06 13.94
N GLY A 49 11.20 18.25 14.97
CA GLY A 49 10.40 18.19 16.20
C GLY A 49 9.06 17.46 16.05
N ILE A 50 8.84 16.73 14.96
CA ILE A 50 7.67 15.87 14.76
C ILE A 50 7.92 14.51 15.39
N LEU A 51 7.10 14.17 16.39
CA LEU A 51 7.23 12.96 17.18
C LEU A 51 5.93 12.14 17.16
N GLY A 52 6.05 10.84 17.47
CA GLY A 52 4.91 9.96 17.69
C GLY A 52 4.26 9.39 16.42
N VAL A 53 4.82 9.66 15.24
CA VAL A 53 4.41 9.00 14.00
C VAL A 53 4.84 7.53 14.06
N ARG A 54 3.89 6.60 13.90
CA ARG A 54 4.22 5.19 13.74
C ARG A 54 4.44 4.86 12.27
N PHE A 55 5.38 3.97 12.00
CA PHE A 55 5.72 3.53 10.66
C PHE A 55 5.48 2.04 10.52
N GLU A 56 4.82 1.65 9.44
CA GLU A 56 4.51 0.24 9.17
C GLU A 56 4.91 -0.15 7.76
N HIS A 57 5.72 -1.21 7.65
CA HIS A 57 6.00 -1.85 6.37
C HIS A 57 4.78 -2.66 5.92
N VAL A 58 4.23 -2.32 4.76
CA VAL A 58 3.09 -3.01 4.16
C VAL A 58 3.36 -3.31 2.68
N GLY A 59 2.34 -3.78 1.95
CA GLY A 59 2.46 -4.10 0.54
C GLY A 59 3.15 -5.45 0.29
N SER A 60 3.49 -5.71 -0.97
CA SER A 60 4.09 -7.00 -1.37
C SER A 60 5.44 -7.25 -0.73
N THR A 61 6.28 -6.21 -0.62
CA THR A 61 7.65 -6.33 -0.08
C THR A 61 7.68 -6.61 1.42
N ALA A 62 6.56 -6.45 2.13
CA ALA A 62 6.42 -6.78 3.54
C ALA A 62 6.03 -8.25 3.79
N VAL A 63 5.65 -9.00 2.75
CA VAL A 63 5.13 -10.37 2.86
C VAL A 63 6.04 -11.34 2.09
N PRO A 64 6.67 -12.31 2.75
CA PRO A 64 7.50 -13.31 2.06
C PRO A 64 6.73 -14.04 0.96
N GLY A 65 7.32 -14.16 -0.23
CA GLY A 65 6.72 -14.85 -1.38
C GLY A 65 5.65 -14.05 -2.13
N LEU A 66 5.25 -12.86 -1.67
CA LEU A 66 4.28 -12.03 -2.37
C LEU A 66 4.97 -11.14 -3.41
N GLY A 67 4.71 -11.39 -4.68
CA GLY A 67 5.12 -10.54 -5.80
C GLY A 67 4.21 -9.31 -5.95
N GLY A 68 4.63 -8.37 -6.78
CA GLY A 68 3.91 -7.11 -6.96
C GLY A 68 4.73 -6.08 -7.72
N ARG A 69 4.52 -4.80 -7.39
CA ARG A 69 5.35 -3.73 -7.94
C ARG A 69 6.71 -3.70 -7.22
N PRO A 70 7.80 -3.25 -7.88
CA PRO A 70 9.13 -3.16 -7.28
C PRO A 70 9.28 -1.99 -6.28
N SER A 71 8.24 -1.70 -5.51
CA SER A 71 8.18 -0.61 -4.53
C SER A 71 8.04 -1.09 -3.10
N ILE A 72 8.61 -0.35 -2.16
CA ILE A 72 8.27 -0.48 -0.74
C ILE A 72 7.07 0.42 -0.42
N ASP A 73 6.11 -0.13 0.33
CA ASP A 73 4.93 0.59 0.79
C ASP A 73 5.05 0.82 2.30
N ILE A 74 4.91 2.07 2.73
CA ILE A 74 5.06 2.50 4.11
C ILE A 74 3.79 3.22 4.54
N LEU A 75 3.16 2.76 5.63
CA LEU A 75 2.12 3.55 6.27
C LEU A 75 2.74 4.45 7.33
N LEU A 76 2.35 5.72 7.31
CA LEU A 76 2.61 6.67 8.38
C LEU A 76 1.29 6.84 9.14
N VAL A 77 1.33 6.57 10.44
CA VAL A 77 0.16 6.69 11.32
C VAL A 77 0.48 7.78 12.34
N PRO A 78 0.08 9.05 12.05
CA PRO A 78 0.35 10.16 12.94
C PRO A 78 -0.50 10.08 14.22
N PRO A 79 -0.05 10.66 15.34
CA PRO A 79 -0.91 10.85 16.50
C PRO A 79 -2.03 11.85 16.15
N HIS A 80 -3.18 11.76 16.83
CA HIS A 80 -4.33 12.66 16.57
C HIS A 80 -4.03 14.15 16.75
N THR A 81 -2.93 14.49 17.41
CA THR A 81 -2.48 15.87 17.67
C THR A 81 -1.63 16.44 16.54
N LEU A 82 -1.20 15.62 15.57
CA LEU A 82 -0.37 16.05 14.45
C LEU A 82 -1.24 16.26 13.21
N ASP A 83 -1.09 17.41 12.56
CA ASP A 83 -1.73 17.66 11.28
C ASP A 83 -1.01 16.88 10.16
N SER A 84 -1.78 16.10 9.39
CA SER A 84 -1.27 15.40 8.22
C SER A 84 -0.69 16.37 7.18
N ALA A 85 -1.16 17.63 7.12
CA ALA A 85 -0.64 18.63 6.19
C ALA A 85 0.83 19.00 6.49
N ASP A 86 1.20 19.11 7.78
CA ASP A 86 2.59 19.37 8.19
C ASP A 86 3.49 18.21 7.79
N LEU A 87 3.01 16.98 8.02
CA LEU A 87 3.71 15.77 7.62
C LEU A 87 3.88 15.68 6.09
N ILE A 88 2.83 15.98 5.33
CA ILE A 88 2.89 16.03 3.86
C ILE A 88 3.92 17.07 3.41
N GLY A 89 3.91 18.27 3.98
CA GLY A 89 4.85 19.35 3.65
C GLY A 89 6.30 18.90 3.76
N LEU A 90 6.67 18.29 4.88
CA LEU A 90 8.04 17.78 5.08
C LEU A 90 8.41 16.65 4.14
N LEU A 91 7.47 15.74 3.85
CA LEU A 91 7.72 14.66 2.90
C LEU A 91 7.94 15.22 1.48
N LEU A 92 7.23 16.28 1.09
CA LEU A 92 7.48 16.97 -0.18
C LEU A 92 8.89 17.59 -0.21
N GLU A 93 9.36 18.19 0.88
CA GLU A 93 10.72 18.73 1.00
C GLU A 93 11.80 17.63 0.94
N LEU A 94 11.50 16.42 1.43
CA LEU A 94 12.33 15.22 1.26
C LEU A 94 12.35 14.67 -0.18
N GLY A 95 11.62 15.31 -1.10
CA GLY A 95 11.60 14.97 -2.51
C GLY A 95 10.55 13.92 -2.88
N TYR A 96 9.59 13.64 -2.00
CA TYR A 96 8.39 12.91 -2.39
C TYR A 96 7.50 13.79 -3.27
N ARG A 97 6.75 13.14 -4.16
CA ARG A 97 5.73 13.78 -4.97
C ARG A 97 4.37 13.19 -4.65
N GLN A 98 3.35 14.03 -4.59
CA GLN A 98 1.99 13.57 -4.35
C GLN A 98 1.40 12.97 -5.64
N GLN A 99 0.82 11.77 -5.51
CA GLN A 99 0.12 11.05 -6.57
C GLN A 99 -1.20 10.49 -6.00
N GLY A 100 -2.28 11.26 -6.12
CA GLY A 100 -3.54 10.95 -5.44
C GLY A 100 -3.37 11.02 -3.92
N ASP A 101 -3.74 9.95 -3.23
CA ASP A 101 -3.65 9.83 -1.76
C ASP A 101 -2.28 9.32 -1.26
N GLU A 102 -1.29 9.25 -2.16
CA GLU A 102 0.03 8.69 -1.88
C GLU A 102 1.14 9.71 -2.14
N LEU A 103 2.26 9.51 -1.45
CA LEU A 103 3.52 10.22 -1.68
C LEU A 103 4.55 9.24 -2.22
N VAL A 104 5.13 9.53 -3.38
CA VAL A 104 6.02 8.61 -4.10
C VAL A 104 7.40 9.20 -4.33
N ARG A 105 8.44 8.38 -4.11
CA ARG A 105 9.85 8.73 -4.35
C ARG A 105 10.67 7.47 -4.64
N GLN A 106 11.27 7.36 -5.81
CA GLN A 106 12.28 6.32 -6.14
C GLN A 106 11.92 4.89 -5.64
N GLY A 107 10.74 4.38 -6.00
CA GLY A 107 10.30 3.05 -5.58
C GLY A 107 9.87 2.96 -4.10
N GLN A 108 9.63 4.10 -3.45
CA GLN A 108 9.02 4.21 -2.12
C GLN A 108 7.65 4.85 -2.29
N ARG A 109 6.64 4.30 -1.61
CA ARG A 109 5.26 4.79 -1.61
C ARG A 109 4.79 4.93 -0.18
N LEU A 110 4.40 6.14 0.20
CA LEU A 110 3.92 6.46 1.53
C LEU A 110 2.43 6.74 1.49
N ARG A 111 1.73 6.28 2.53
CA ARG A 111 0.33 6.63 2.79
C ARG A 111 0.17 7.05 4.23
N ILE A 112 -0.49 8.19 4.44
CA ILE A 112 -0.85 8.66 5.77
C ILE A 112 -2.26 8.16 6.07
N LEU A 113 -2.40 7.30 7.08
CA LEU A 113 -3.68 6.70 7.45
C LEU A 113 -3.99 6.89 8.92
N ASP A 114 -5.28 6.92 9.26
CA ASP A 114 -5.69 6.83 10.66
C ASP A 114 -5.41 5.41 11.24
N PRO A 115 -5.39 5.25 12.57
CA PRO A 115 -5.13 3.95 13.20
C PRO A 115 -6.09 2.83 12.80
N GLN A 116 -7.36 3.12 12.50
CA GLN A 116 -8.35 2.12 12.13
C GLN A 116 -8.08 1.60 10.72
N GLN A 117 -7.87 2.51 9.77
CA GLN A 117 -7.51 2.18 8.39
C GLN A 117 -6.17 1.43 8.32
N ALA A 118 -5.17 1.90 9.08
CA ALA A 118 -3.89 1.20 9.18
C ALA A 118 -4.07 -0.22 9.71
N GLY A 119 -4.87 -0.41 10.77
CA GLY A 119 -5.15 -1.72 11.36
C GLY A 119 -5.70 -2.74 10.34
N GLN A 120 -6.57 -2.33 9.43
CA GLN A 120 -7.09 -3.20 8.37
C GLN A 120 -5.96 -3.70 7.44
N VAL A 121 -5.05 -2.82 7.05
CA VAL A 121 -3.92 -3.18 6.18
C VAL A 121 -2.94 -4.10 6.90
N LEU A 122 -2.68 -3.85 8.19
CA LEU A 122 -1.79 -4.66 9.01
C LEU A 122 -2.35 -6.08 9.19
N ARG A 123 -3.64 -6.23 9.46
CA ARG A 123 -4.27 -7.56 9.57
C ARG A 123 -4.17 -8.36 8.28
N VAL A 124 -4.39 -7.74 7.12
CA VAL A 124 -4.18 -8.44 5.83
C VAL A 124 -2.71 -8.81 5.61
N ARG A 125 -1.77 -7.93 5.93
CA ARG A 125 -0.32 -8.22 5.88
C ARG A 125 0.01 -9.43 6.74
N ASP A 126 -0.43 -9.41 8.00
CA ASP A 126 -0.08 -10.42 9.00
C ASP A 126 -0.80 -11.75 8.74
N TRP A 127 -2.01 -11.72 8.16
CA TRP A 127 -2.68 -12.88 7.59
C TRP A 127 -1.85 -13.52 6.49
N LEU A 128 -1.44 -12.76 5.48
CA LEU A 128 -0.68 -13.27 4.34
C LEU A 128 0.71 -13.81 4.75
N ARG A 129 1.31 -13.29 5.81
CA ARG A 129 2.56 -13.84 6.37
C ARG A 129 2.38 -15.24 6.97
N GLN A 130 1.16 -15.60 7.37
CA GLN A 130 0.82 -16.86 8.01
C GLN A 130 0.14 -17.85 7.07
N HIS A 131 -0.37 -17.39 5.91
CA HIS A 131 -1.15 -18.18 4.95
C HIS A 131 -0.52 -18.16 3.54
N PRO A 132 0.51 -18.97 3.26
CA PRO A 132 1.20 -19.01 1.97
C PRO A 132 0.30 -19.36 0.77
N GLU A 133 -0.79 -20.09 0.98
CA GLU A 133 -1.80 -20.40 -0.03
C GLU A 133 -2.53 -19.15 -0.54
N ASP A 134 -2.77 -18.18 0.35
CA ASP A 134 -3.38 -16.90 -0.01
C ASP A 134 -2.37 -15.97 -0.69
N VAL A 135 -1.07 -16.10 -0.36
CA VAL A 135 0.00 -15.46 -1.13
C VAL A 135 0.01 -15.95 -2.58
N ALA A 136 -0.13 -17.26 -2.80
CA ALA A 136 -0.21 -17.83 -4.15
C ALA A 136 -1.45 -17.32 -4.90
N THR A 137 -2.62 -17.29 -4.24
CA THR A 137 -3.86 -16.74 -4.79
C THR A 137 -3.72 -15.27 -5.17
N PHE A 138 -3.09 -14.47 -4.31
CA PHE A 138 -2.88 -13.05 -4.56
C PHE A 138 -1.89 -12.81 -5.71
N ASN A 139 -0.81 -13.59 -5.79
CA ASN A 139 0.11 -13.53 -6.94
C ASN A 139 -0.59 -13.86 -8.26
N ALA A 140 -1.41 -14.92 -8.29
CA ALA A 140 -2.18 -15.29 -9.48
C ALA A 140 -3.14 -14.17 -9.92
N LEU A 141 -3.83 -13.54 -8.96
CA LEU A 141 -4.68 -12.38 -9.24
C LEU A 141 -3.86 -11.21 -9.82
N LYS A 142 -2.73 -10.85 -9.21
CA LYS A 142 -1.91 -9.72 -9.66
C LYS A 142 -1.37 -9.93 -11.07
N ARG A 143 -0.89 -11.13 -11.40
CA ARG A 143 -0.47 -11.48 -12.78
C ARG A 143 -1.62 -11.30 -13.77
N LYS A 144 -2.79 -11.84 -13.46
CA LYS A 144 -4.00 -11.67 -14.29
C LYS A 144 -4.39 -10.20 -14.49
N LEU A 145 -4.20 -9.36 -13.46
CA LEU A 145 -4.50 -7.93 -13.55
C LEU A 145 -3.48 -7.18 -14.41
N VAL A 146 -2.21 -7.54 -14.37
CA VAL A 146 -1.16 -6.97 -15.23
C VAL A 146 -1.35 -7.38 -16.69
N ASP A 147 -1.75 -8.61 -16.95
CA ASP A 147 -2.00 -9.12 -18.31
C ASP A 147 -3.31 -8.59 -18.94
N SER A 148 -4.08 -7.77 -18.22
CA SER A 148 -5.36 -7.25 -18.70
C SER A 148 -5.17 -6.12 -19.72
N PRO A 149 -5.90 -6.11 -20.85
CA PRO A 149 -5.77 -5.08 -21.90
C PRO A 149 -6.22 -3.68 -21.46
N VAL A 150 -6.88 -3.56 -20.30
CA VAL A 150 -7.27 -2.28 -19.65
C VAL A 150 -6.48 -2.03 -18.36
N ALA A 151 -5.33 -2.67 -18.18
CA ALA A 151 -4.49 -2.54 -17.01
C ALA A 151 -3.79 -1.18 -16.97
N ASP A 152 -4.45 -0.18 -16.40
CA ASP A 152 -3.77 0.96 -15.81
C ASP A 152 -3.57 0.74 -14.30
N ALA A 153 -2.76 1.62 -13.68
CA ALA A 153 -2.50 1.59 -12.25
C ALA A 153 -3.80 1.57 -11.41
N GLN A 154 -4.86 2.25 -11.86
CA GLN A 154 -6.11 2.36 -11.13
C GLN A 154 -6.97 1.10 -11.25
N ALA A 155 -7.02 0.48 -12.42
CA ALA A 155 -7.66 -0.80 -12.69
C ALA A 155 -6.98 -1.92 -11.90
N TYR A 156 -5.64 -1.89 -11.83
CA TYR A 156 -4.86 -2.79 -11.00
C TYR A 156 -5.21 -2.65 -9.52
N GLU A 157 -5.28 -1.43 -8.98
CA GLU A 157 -5.67 -1.21 -7.58
C GLU A 157 -7.11 -1.68 -7.30
N ARG A 158 -8.07 -1.31 -8.16
CA ARG A 158 -9.48 -1.75 -8.04
C ARG A 158 -9.61 -3.28 -8.10
N GLY A 159 -8.88 -3.93 -9.00
CA GLY A 159 -8.94 -5.38 -9.17
C GLY A 159 -8.53 -6.18 -7.93
N LYS A 160 -7.72 -5.59 -7.05
CA LYS A 160 -7.30 -6.20 -5.78
C LYS A 160 -8.29 -6.00 -4.64
N GLN A 161 -9.20 -5.02 -4.73
CA GLN A 161 -10.06 -4.61 -3.61
C GLN A 161 -10.94 -5.76 -3.10
N ALA A 162 -11.52 -6.56 -4.01
CA ALA A 162 -12.37 -7.68 -3.64
C ALA A 162 -11.60 -8.75 -2.85
N LEU A 163 -10.42 -9.15 -3.35
CA LEU A 163 -9.57 -10.11 -2.63
C LEU A 163 -9.09 -9.54 -1.29
N PHE A 164 -8.68 -8.27 -1.25
CA PHE A 164 -8.28 -7.63 -0.01
C PHE A 164 -9.41 -7.68 1.05
N ALA A 165 -10.65 -7.38 0.65
CA ALA A 165 -11.80 -7.46 1.55
C ALA A 165 -12.06 -8.89 2.05
N THR A 166 -11.90 -9.90 1.19
CA THR A 166 -11.98 -11.31 1.58
C THR A 166 -10.91 -11.67 2.61
N LEU A 167 -9.65 -11.32 2.36
CA LEU A 167 -8.53 -11.59 3.27
C LEU A 167 -8.71 -10.88 4.62
N LEU A 168 -9.20 -9.65 4.61
CA LEU A 168 -9.50 -8.91 5.84
C LEU A 168 -10.58 -9.62 6.66
N ALA A 169 -11.66 -10.08 6.02
CA ALA A 169 -12.72 -10.80 6.71
C ALA A 169 -12.23 -12.14 7.32
N LEU A 170 -11.31 -12.83 6.62
CA LEU A 170 -10.67 -14.04 7.15
C LEU A 170 -9.80 -13.71 8.38
N ALA A 171 -8.98 -12.67 8.29
CA ALA A 171 -8.15 -12.20 9.39
C ALA A 171 -8.98 -11.80 10.63
N ASP A 172 -10.07 -11.05 10.42
CA ASP A 172 -10.96 -10.61 11.51
C ASP A 172 -11.66 -11.81 12.18
N ALA A 173 -12.01 -12.85 11.40
CA ALA A 173 -12.65 -14.06 11.91
C ALA A 173 -11.69 -14.90 12.77
N GLU A 174 -10.44 -15.06 12.35
CA GLU A 174 -9.41 -15.75 13.12
C GLU A 174 -9.09 -15.03 14.44
N GLU A 175 -8.95 -13.71 14.40
CA GLU A 175 -8.69 -12.91 15.60
C GLU A 175 -9.85 -13.02 16.60
N SER A 176 -11.10 -13.02 16.12
CA SER A 176 -12.29 -13.21 16.95
C SER A 176 -12.36 -14.61 17.58
N ALA A 177 -11.91 -15.63 16.87
CA ALA A 177 -11.83 -17.00 17.38
C ALA A 177 -10.73 -17.15 18.45
N ALA A 178 -9.61 -16.44 18.30
CA ALA A 178 -8.53 -16.43 19.27
C ALA A 178 -8.87 -15.66 20.57
N HIS A 179 -9.71 -14.63 20.48
CA HIS A 179 -10.10 -13.78 21.61
C HIS A 179 -11.40 -14.18 22.32
N SER A 180 -12.08 -15.25 21.88
CA SER A 180 -13.23 -15.79 22.61
C SER A 180 -12.77 -16.49 23.90
N PRO A 181 -13.14 -16.00 25.10
CA PRO A 181 -12.77 -16.64 26.35
C PRO A 181 -13.49 -18.00 26.48
N ARG A 182 -12.72 -19.04 26.81
CA ARG A 182 -13.25 -20.34 27.23
C ARG A 182 -13.92 -20.28 28.60
#